data_AF-A0A376UDB2-F1
#
_entry.id   AF-A0A376UDB2-F1
#
_cell.length_a   1.000
_cell.length_b   1.000
_cell.length_c   1.000
_cell.angle_alpha   90.00
_cell.angle_beta   90.00
_cell.angle_gamma   90.00
#
_symmetry.space_group_name_H-M   'P 1'
#
loop_
_entity.id
_entity.type
_entity.pdbx_description
1 polymer ?
#
loop_
_entity_poly.entity_id
_entity_poly.type
_entity_poly.pdbx_seq_one_letter_code
_entity_poly.pdbx_strand_id
1 'polypeptide(L)'
;MRFEHDINDNTTIRNTTRWSRVKQDYLMTAIMGGASNITQPTSDVNSWTWSRTANTKDVSNKILTNQTNLTSTFYTGSIGHDVSTGVEFTRETQTNYGVNPVTLPAVNIYHPDSSIHPGGLTRNGANANGQTDTFAIYAFDTLQITRDFELNGGIRLDNIILNMTVPPPAAAADAVPSPAQLVWQKVLRSPPSTPPSRAIW
;
A
#
# COMPACT_ATOMS: atom_id res chain seq x y z
N MET A 1 22.22 5.63 -4.10
CA MET A 1 23.52 6.23 -3.71
C MET A 1 23.64 6.14 -2.21
N ARG A 2 24.83 5.81 -1.69
CA ARG A 2 25.09 5.79 -0.25
C ARG A 2 26.46 6.42 0.00
N PHE A 3 26.51 7.31 0.97
CA PHE A 3 27.72 7.91 1.51
C PHE A 3 27.90 7.46 2.95
N GLU A 4 29.14 7.22 3.34
CA GLU A 4 29.53 6.87 4.69
C GLU A 4 30.78 7.67 5.04
N HIS A 5 30.82 8.20 6.25
CA HIS A 5 31.97 8.90 6.78
C HIS A 5 32.15 8.52 8.25
N ASP A 6 33.31 7.95 8.54
CA ASP A 6 33.75 7.70 9.90
C ASP A 6 34.29 9.02 10.47
N ILE A 7 33.57 9.59 11.44
CA ILE A 7 33.97 10.81 12.15
C ILE A 7 35.16 10.49 13.07
N ASN A 8 35.13 9.30 13.67
CA ASN A 8 36.21 8.67 14.42
C ASN A 8 35.97 7.14 14.47
N ASP A 9 36.86 6.40 15.14
CA ASP A 9 36.82 4.93 15.23
C ASP A 9 35.52 4.36 15.83
N ASN A 10 34.75 5.18 16.54
CA ASN A 10 33.53 4.77 17.23
C ASN A 10 32.28 5.45 16.69
N THR A 11 32.37 6.33 15.68
CA THR A 11 31.24 7.14 15.22
C THR A 11 31.23 7.24 13.71
N THR A 12 30.15 6.76 13.09
CA THR A 12 29.95 6.79 11.63
C THR A 12 28.64 7.48 11.30
N ILE A 13 28.69 8.40 10.35
CA ILE A 13 27.49 8.96 9.71
C ILE A 13 27.29 8.35 8.34
N ARG A 14 26.05 7.98 8.02
CA ARG A 14 25.63 7.41 6.74
C ARG A 14 24.50 8.23 6.15
N ASN A 15 24.59 8.56 4.86
CA ASN A 15 23.48 9.11 4.10
C ASN A 15 23.14 8.20 2.92
N THR A 16 21.90 7.74 2.84
CA THR A 16 21.41 6.92 1.73
C THR A 16 20.33 7.67 0.98
N THR A 17 20.57 7.92 -0.31
CA THR A 17 19.55 8.45 -1.22
C THR A 17 19.12 7.36 -2.19
N ARG A 18 17.82 7.08 -2.26
CA ARG A 18 17.23 6.14 -3.21
C ARG A 18 16.11 6.82 -3.98
N TRP A 19 16.26 6.82 -5.30
CA TRP A 19 15.16 7.03 -6.22
C TRP A 19 14.78 5.68 -6.83
N SER A 20 13.49 5.39 -6.93
CA SER A 20 12.99 4.20 -7.62
C SER A 20 11.66 4.50 -8.31
N ARG A 21 11.44 3.83 -9.43
CA ARG A 21 10.18 3.84 -10.16
C ARG A 21 9.83 2.44 -10.61
N VAL A 22 8.65 1.98 -10.22
CA VAL A 22 8.07 0.72 -10.67
C VAL A 22 6.83 1.05 -11.50
N LYS A 23 6.76 0.50 -12.70
CA LYS A 23 5.59 0.58 -13.57
C LYS A 23 5.03 -0.82 -13.75
N GLN A 24 3.72 -0.92 -13.76
CA GLN A 24 3.01 -2.16 -14.02
C GLN A 24 1.76 -1.86 -14.80
N ASP A 25 1.59 -2.55 -15.92
CA ASP A 25 0.35 -2.62 -16.66
C ASP A 25 -0.02 -4.09 -16.92
N TYR A 26 -1.29 -4.42 -16.73
CA TYR A 26 -1.80 -5.75 -17.05
C TYR A 26 -3.30 -5.73 -17.38
N LEU A 27 -3.71 -6.72 -18.18
CA LEU A 27 -5.08 -7.15 -18.37
C LEU A 27 -5.13 -8.63 -17.99
N MET A 28 -5.96 -8.97 -17.00
CA MET A 28 -6.14 -10.33 -16.53
C MET A 28 -7.63 -10.68 -16.48
N THR A 29 -7.96 -11.93 -16.79
CA THR A 29 -9.33 -12.43 -16.69
C THR A 29 -9.60 -12.96 -15.28
N ALA A 30 -10.58 -12.40 -14.60
CA ALA A 30 -11.23 -13.04 -13.46
C ALA A 30 -12.49 -13.78 -13.94
N ILE A 31 -12.69 -15.00 -13.47
CA ILE A 31 -13.88 -15.81 -13.78
C ILE A 31 -14.85 -15.77 -12.59
N MET A 32 -16.14 -15.66 -12.89
CA MET A 32 -17.19 -15.57 -11.86
C MET A 32 -18.19 -16.71 -12.06
N GLY A 33 -18.39 -17.52 -11.02
CA GLY A 33 -19.27 -18.70 -11.04
C GLY A 33 -20.48 -18.61 -10.11
N GLY A 34 -20.85 -17.42 -9.64
CA GLY A 34 -22.09 -17.23 -8.87
C GLY A 34 -23.32 -17.51 -9.74
N ALA A 35 -24.48 -17.77 -9.13
CA ALA A 35 -25.68 -18.16 -9.86
C ALA A 35 -26.07 -17.17 -10.98
N SER A 36 -25.89 -15.86 -10.75
CA SER A 36 -26.15 -14.80 -11.75
C SER A 36 -25.11 -14.72 -12.87
N ASN A 37 -24.00 -15.46 -12.76
CA ASN A 37 -22.88 -15.46 -13.69
C ASN A 37 -22.83 -16.71 -14.58
N ILE A 38 -23.71 -17.68 -14.34
CA ILE A 38 -23.79 -18.93 -15.11
C ILE A 38 -24.85 -18.75 -16.20
N THR A 39 -24.45 -18.95 -17.45
CA THR A 39 -25.41 -19.14 -18.55
C THR A 39 -25.50 -20.61 -18.87
N GLN A 40 -26.74 -21.12 -18.95
CA GLN A 40 -27.07 -22.51 -19.24
C GLN A 40 -27.85 -22.59 -20.56
N PRO A 41 -27.16 -22.60 -21.73
CA PRO A 41 -27.84 -22.68 -23.03
C PRO A 41 -28.69 -23.94 -23.18
N THR A 42 -28.25 -25.04 -22.57
CA THR A 42 -28.95 -26.33 -22.53
C THR A 42 -28.78 -26.97 -21.14
N SER A 43 -29.45 -28.10 -20.90
CA SER A 43 -29.25 -28.91 -19.69
C SER A 43 -27.92 -29.68 -19.67
N ASP A 44 -27.19 -29.76 -20.80
CA ASP A 44 -25.85 -30.34 -20.85
C ASP A 44 -24.84 -29.35 -20.26
N VAL A 45 -24.15 -29.78 -19.20
CA VAL A 45 -23.14 -28.98 -18.50
C VAL A 45 -21.96 -28.61 -19.40
N ASN A 46 -21.71 -29.36 -20.47
CA ASN A 46 -20.67 -29.02 -21.47
C ASN A 46 -21.02 -27.76 -22.27
N SER A 47 -22.28 -27.31 -22.28
CA SER A 47 -22.67 -26.04 -22.91
C SER A 47 -22.61 -24.85 -21.96
N TRP A 48 -22.38 -25.06 -20.67
CA TRP A 48 -22.48 -24.01 -19.66
C TRP A 48 -21.27 -23.08 -19.69
N THR A 49 -21.50 -21.82 -19.34
CA THR A 49 -20.44 -20.80 -19.29
C THR A 49 -20.44 -20.04 -17.98
N TRP A 50 -19.25 -19.59 -17.55
CA TRP A 50 -19.06 -18.58 -16.53
C TRP A 50 -18.79 -17.22 -17.16
N SER A 51 -19.23 -16.14 -16.52
CA SER A 51 -18.87 -14.79 -16.97
C SER A 51 -17.39 -14.47 -16.70
N ARG A 52 -16.77 -13.68 -17.58
CA ARG A 52 -15.43 -13.12 -17.42
C ARG A 52 -15.51 -11.64 -17.04
N THR A 53 -14.69 -11.23 -16.08
CA THR A 53 -14.47 -9.82 -15.71
C THR A 53 -13.02 -9.45 -16.00
N ALA A 54 -12.79 -8.34 -16.69
CA ALA A 54 -11.46 -7.83 -16.95
C ALA A 54 -10.91 -7.11 -15.71
N ASN A 55 -9.90 -7.70 -15.07
CA ASN A 55 -9.09 -7.02 -14.07
C ASN A 55 -7.95 -6.29 -14.79
N THR A 56 -8.00 -4.97 -14.78
CA THR A 56 -7.00 -4.12 -15.42
C THR A 56 -6.23 -3.33 -14.37
N LYS A 57 -4.95 -3.08 -14.66
CA LYS A 57 -4.16 -2.09 -13.93
C LYS A 57 -3.20 -1.44 -14.89
N ASP A 58 -3.00 -0.13 -14.74
CA ASP A 58 -1.91 0.63 -15.34
C ASP A 58 -1.47 1.63 -14.29
N VAL A 59 -0.33 1.37 -13.64
CA VAL A 59 0.12 2.10 -12.47
C VAL A 59 1.61 2.43 -12.55
N SER A 60 1.97 3.61 -12.06
CA SER A 60 3.35 4.02 -11.82
C SER A 60 3.52 4.44 -10.38
N ASN A 61 4.33 3.69 -9.63
CA ASN A 61 4.78 4.04 -8.29
C ASN A 61 6.19 4.62 -8.37
N LYS A 62 6.43 5.74 -7.69
CA LYS A 62 7.76 6.33 -7.53
C LYS A 62 8.01 6.58 -6.05
N ILE A 63 9.25 6.40 -5.65
CA ILE A 63 9.74 6.78 -4.33
C ILE A 63 11.04 7.55 -4.49
N LEU A 64 11.15 8.65 -3.76
CA LEU A 64 12.41 9.33 -3.50
C LEU A 64 12.59 9.41 -1.99
N THR A 65 13.64 8.81 -1.48
CA THR A 65 13.96 8.83 -0.05
C THR A 65 15.41 9.25 0.18
N ASN A 66 15.61 10.04 1.23
CA ASN A 66 16.92 10.38 1.78
C ASN A 66 16.90 10.05 3.28
N GLN A 67 17.82 9.18 3.69
CA GLN A 67 17.93 8.70 5.06
C GLN A 67 19.32 9.01 5.58
N THR A 68 19.41 9.79 6.67
CA THR A 68 20.66 10.04 7.38
C THR A 68 20.62 9.27 8.69
N ASN A 69 21.63 8.43 8.92
CA ASN A 69 21.79 7.64 10.13
C ASN A 69 23.17 7.93 10.75
N LEU A 70 23.20 8.09 12.06
CA LEU A 70 24.40 8.24 12.87
C LEU A 70 24.46 7.06 13.84
N THR A 71 25.55 6.31 13.79
CA THR A 71 25.86 5.27 14.76
C THR A 71 27.06 5.69 15.60
N SER A 72 26.99 5.57 16.92
CA SER A 72 28.08 5.92 17.82
C SER A 72 28.16 4.99 19.02
N THR A 73 29.36 4.53 19.33
CA THR A 73 29.68 3.77 20.55
C THR A 73 30.44 4.67 21.52
N PHE A 74 29.96 4.83 22.74
CA PHE A 74 30.63 5.62 23.76
C PHE A 74 30.30 5.14 25.17
N TYR A 75 31.02 5.63 26.17
CA TYR A 75 30.80 5.29 27.58
C TYR A 75 30.31 6.49 28.37
N THR A 76 29.34 6.28 29.25
CA THR A 76 29.00 7.22 30.32
C THR A 76 29.36 6.57 31.67
N GLY A 77 30.59 6.85 32.13
CA GLY A 77 31.14 6.15 33.30
C GLY A 77 31.41 4.67 32.99
N SER A 78 30.75 3.75 33.71
CA SER A 78 30.88 2.31 33.48
C SER A 78 29.89 1.74 32.46
N ILE A 79 28.90 2.53 32.04
CA ILE A 79 27.86 2.08 31.11
C ILE A 79 28.32 2.36 29.68
N GLY A 80 28.37 1.32 28.86
CA GLY A 80 28.57 1.45 27.41
C GLY A 80 27.25 1.77 26.72
N HIS A 81 27.29 2.58 25.67
CA HIS A 81 26.16 2.96 24.84
C HIS A 81 26.49 2.64 23.38
N ASP A 82 25.59 1.92 22.72
CA ASP A 82 25.57 1.75 21.27
C ASP A 82 24.34 2.45 20.70
N VAL A 83 24.52 3.69 20.27
CA VAL A 83 23.45 4.56 19.78
C VAL A 83 23.31 4.44 18.26
N SER A 84 22.06 4.34 17.80
CA SER A 84 21.68 4.51 16.39
C SER A 84 20.52 5.48 16.27
N THR A 85 20.77 6.64 15.67
CA THR A 85 19.79 7.71 15.51
C THR A 85 19.74 8.18 14.07
N GLY A 86 18.61 8.72 13.63
CA GLY A 86 18.51 9.17 12.26
C GLY A 86 17.25 9.94 11.92
N VAL A 87 17.31 10.54 10.73
CA VAL A 87 16.20 11.25 10.10
C VAL A 87 15.96 10.71 8.70
N GLU A 88 14.70 10.68 8.30
CA GLU A 88 14.28 10.17 7.00
C GLU A 88 13.29 11.13 6.37
N PHE A 89 13.50 11.40 5.08
CA PHE A 89 12.59 12.16 4.25
C PHE A 89 12.20 11.29 3.07
N THR A 90 10.91 11.06 2.88
CA THR A 90 10.41 10.20 1.82
C THR A 90 9.23 10.86 1.13
N ARG A 91 9.28 10.90 -0.20
CA ARG A 91 8.14 11.23 -1.05
C ARG A 91 7.78 10.01 -1.89
N GLU A 92 6.55 9.57 -1.76
CA GLU A 92 5.95 8.52 -2.57
C GLU A 92 4.87 9.12 -3.45
N THR A 93 4.88 8.76 -4.73
CA THR A 93 3.81 9.14 -5.67
C THR A 93 3.29 7.90 -6.34
N GLN A 94 1.97 7.79 -6.44
CA GLN A 94 1.29 6.76 -7.20
C GLN A 94 0.36 7.42 -8.21
N THR A 95 0.48 7.03 -9.47
CA THR A 95 -0.50 7.37 -10.51
C THR A 95 -1.11 6.08 -11.01
N ASN A 96 -2.42 5.92 -10.82
CA ASN A 96 -3.22 4.93 -11.54
C ASN A 96 -3.77 5.61 -12.80
N TYR A 97 -3.40 5.10 -13.96
CA TYR A 97 -3.90 5.59 -15.23
C TYR A 97 -5.28 4.98 -15.50
N GLY A 98 -6.28 5.83 -15.71
CA GLY A 98 -7.61 5.37 -16.08
C GLY A 98 -7.58 4.73 -17.46
N VAL A 99 -8.24 3.59 -17.60
CA VAL A 99 -8.33 2.83 -18.86
C VAL A 99 -9.78 2.60 -19.25
N ASN A 100 -10.05 2.52 -20.54
CA ASN A 100 -11.37 2.14 -21.04
C ASN A 100 -11.76 0.75 -20.53
N PRO A 101 -13.05 0.52 -20.21
CA PRO A 101 -13.52 -0.82 -19.86
C PRO A 101 -13.21 -1.83 -20.96
N VAL A 102 -12.76 -3.02 -20.57
CA VAL A 102 -12.53 -4.15 -21.48
C VAL A 102 -13.63 -5.17 -21.25
N THR A 103 -14.42 -5.45 -22.28
CA THR A 103 -15.47 -6.47 -22.25
C THR A 103 -14.89 -7.81 -22.68
N LEU A 104 -15.11 -8.84 -21.86
CA LEU A 104 -14.68 -10.20 -22.15
C LEU A 104 -15.92 -11.09 -22.34
N PRO A 105 -15.98 -11.92 -23.39
CA PRO A 105 -17.09 -12.85 -23.55
C PRO A 105 -17.03 -13.95 -22.47
N ALA A 106 -18.20 -14.53 -22.16
CA ALA A 106 -18.30 -15.67 -21.27
C ALA A 106 -17.40 -16.83 -21.70
N VAL A 107 -16.99 -17.65 -20.74
CA VAL A 107 -16.09 -18.79 -20.95
C VAL A 107 -16.80 -20.09 -20.67
N ASN A 108 -16.66 -21.07 -21.55
CA ASN A 108 -17.15 -22.41 -21.26
C ASN A 108 -16.45 -23.00 -20.03
N ILE A 109 -17.23 -23.66 -19.17
CA ILE A 109 -16.74 -24.18 -17.89
C ILE A 109 -15.74 -25.35 -18.09
N TYR A 110 -15.99 -26.22 -19.06
CA TYR A 110 -15.21 -27.46 -19.27
C TYR A 110 -14.27 -27.39 -20.47
N HIS A 111 -14.56 -26.53 -21.44
CA HIS A 111 -13.82 -26.38 -22.69
C HIS A 111 -13.50 -24.91 -22.95
N PRO A 112 -12.68 -24.26 -22.11
CA PRO A 112 -12.43 -22.83 -22.21
C PRO A 112 -11.69 -22.47 -23.51
N ASP A 113 -12.35 -21.72 -24.38
CA ASP A 113 -11.67 -21.08 -25.51
C ASP A 113 -10.95 -19.80 -25.05
N SER A 114 -9.63 -19.81 -25.17
CA SER A 114 -8.71 -18.71 -24.87
C SER A 114 -8.06 -18.12 -26.13
N SER A 115 -8.44 -18.57 -27.33
CA SER A 115 -7.92 -18.06 -28.60
C SER A 115 -8.45 -16.67 -28.96
N ILE A 116 -9.40 -16.15 -28.18
CA ILE A 116 -9.96 -14.81 -28.34
C ILE A 116 -8.93 -13.70 -28.01
N HIS A 117 -8.97 -12.62 -28.80
CA HIS A 117 -8.12 -11.45 -28.62
C HIS A 117 -8.97 -10.20 -28.32
N PRO A 118 -9.35 -9.95 -27.04
CA PRO A 118 -10.25 -8.86 -26.65
C PRO A 118 -9.62 -7.45 -26.74
N GLY A 119 -8.36 -7.35 -27.16
CA GLY A 119 -7.60 -6.09 -27.25
C GLY A 119 -6.72 -5.83 -26.04
N GLY A 120 -6.31 -4.58 -25.88
CA GLY A 120 -5.40 -4.12 -24.82
C GLY A 120 -5.92 -2.90 -24.06
N LEU A 121 -5.08 -2.36 -23.18
CA LEU A 121 -5.44 -1.19 -22.38
C LEU A 121 -5.31 0.09 -23.21
N THR A 122 -6.38 0.90 -23.23
CA THR A 122 -6.36 2.25 -23.80
C THR A 122 -6.66 3.25 -22.70
N ARG A 123 -5.74 4.19 -22.46
CA ARG A 123 -5.91 5.22 -21.43
C ARG A 123 -7.02 6.19 -21.80
N ASN A 124 -7.83 6.57 -20.82
CA ASN A 124 -8.97 7.47 -21.00
C ASN A 124 -8.77 8.85 -20.34
N GLY A 125 -7.65 9.07 -19.66
CA GLY A 125 -7.32 10.33 -19.00
C GLY A 125 -7.93 10.50 -17.60
N ALA A 126 -8.84 9.62 -17.18
CA ALA A 126 -9.42 9.60 -15.84
C ALA A 126 -8.43 8.99 -14.82
N ASN A 127 -7.33 9.69 -14.56
CA ASN A 127 -6.25 9.20 -13.71
C ASN A 127 -6.51 9.52 -12.23
N ALA A 128 -6.19 8.57 -11.36
CA ALA A 128 -6.10 8.81 -9.92
C ALA A 128 -4.65 9.00 -9.51
N ASN A 129 -4.37 10.08 -8.79
CA ASN A 129 -3.04 10.44 -8.31
C ASN A 129 -3.04 10.48 -6.78
N GLY A 130 -2.03 9.88 -6.17
CA GLY A 130 -1.75 9.95 -4.75
C GLY A 130 -0.32 10.37 -4.52
N GLN A 131 -0.10 11.19 -3.50
CA GLN A 131 1.22 11.57 -3.01
C GLN A 131 1.23 11.48 -1.49
N THR A 132 2.25 10.81 -0.95
CA THR A 132 2.54 10.74 0.47
C THR A 132 3.91 11.34 0.73
N ASP A 133 3.97 12.35 1.59
CA ASP A 133 5.20 12.94 2.08
C ASP A 133 5.37 12.55 3.55
N THR A 134 6.49 11.89 3.86
CA THR A 134 6.80 11.38 5.19
C THR A 134 8.11 11.97 5.67
N PHE A 135 8.09 12.55 6.87
CA PHE A 135 9.28 12.89 7.64
C PHE A 135 9.32 12.00 8.88
N ALA A 136 10.48 11.39 9.16
CA ALA A 136 10.66 10.58 10.33
C ALA A 136 11.94 10.93 11.09
N ILE A 137 11.90 10.75 12.40
CA ILE A 137 13.07 10.81 13.28
C ILE A 137 13.02 9.63 14.25
N TYR A 138 14.17 9.03 14.53
CA TYR A 138 14.27 7.93 15.46
C TYR A 138 15.57 7.98 16.27
N ALA A 139 15.55 7.34 17.44
CA ALA A 139 16.73 7.10 18.25
C ALA A 139 16.60 5.75 18.96
N PHE A 140 17.64 4.95 18.88
CA PHE A 140 17.82 3.68 19.58
C PHE A 140 19.12 3.72 20.37
N ASP A 141 19.14 3.07 21.53
CA ASP A 141 20.32 2.93 22.36
C ASP A 141 20.33 1.54 22.99
N THR A 142 21.51 0.91 23.01
CA THR A 142 21.78 -0.31 23.77
C THR A 142 22.79 0.01 24.85
N LEU A 143 22.34 -0.09 26.10
CA LEU A 143 23.13 0.18 27.29
C LEU A 143 23.76 -1.11 27.80
N GLN A 144 25.08 -1.19 27.74
CA GLN A 144 25.86 -2.23 28.40
C GLN A 144 26.15 -1.83 29.84
N ILE A 145 25.31 -2.29 30.77
CA ILE A 145 25.38 -1.90 32.18
C ILE A 145 26.45 -2.71 32.91
N THR A 146 26.54 -4.01 32.61
CA THR A 146 27.63 -4.90 33.04
C THR A 146 28.05 -5.79 31.87
N ARG A 147 29.08 -6.62 32.05
CA ARG A 147 29.53 -7.55 31.01
C ARG A 147 28.46 -8.60 30.61
N ASP A 148 27.50 -8.86 31.51
CA ASP A 148 26.51 -9.92 31.32
C ASP A 148 25.07 -9.35 31.32
N PHE A 149 24.90 -8.02 31.38
CA PHE A 149 23.59 -7.37 31.39
C PHE A 149 23.54 -6.15 30.45
N GLU A 150 22.63 -6.23 29.48
CA GLU A 150 22.35 -5.18 28.50
C GLU A 150 20.86 -4.79 28.55
N LEU A 151 20.58 -3.51 28.34
CA LEU A 151 19.24 -2.96 28.21
C LEU A 151 19.15 -2.19 26.89
N ASN A 152 18.19 -2.51 26.04
CA ASN A 152 17.94 -1.77 24.80
C ASN A 152 16.60 -1.05 24.83
N GLY A 153 16.52 0.06 24.10
CA GLY A 153 15.30 0.81 23.90
C GLY A 153 15.37 1.73 22.70
N GLY A 154 14.22 2.21 22.25
CA GLY A 154 14.19 3.24 21.23
C GLY A 154 12.80 3.78 20.94
N ILE A 155 12.81 4.91 20.23
CA ILE A 155 11.62 5.67 19.87
C ILE A 155 11.71 6.08 18.41
N ARG A 156 10.56 6.16 17.75
CA ARG A 156 10.42 6.67 16.38
C ARG A 156 9.15 7.49 16.28
N LEU A 157 9.24 8.60 15.54
CA LEU A 157 8.11 9.47 15.22
C LEU A 157 8.07 9.68 13.71
N ASP A 158 6.89 9.48 13.13
CA ASP A 158 6.62 9.71 11.71
C ASP A 158 5.53 10.78 11.58
N ASN A 159 5.79 11.81 10.78
CA ASN A 159 4.81 12.80 10.34
C ASN A 159 4.50 12.56 8.86
N ILE A 160 3.23 12.30 8.56
CA ILE A 160 2.76 11.85 7.25
C ILE A 160 1.71 12.82 6.71
N ILE A 161 1.94 13.33 5.50
CA ILE A 161 1.00 14.17 4.76
C ILE A 161 0.57 13.41 3.50
N LEU A 162 -0.73 13.23 3.33
CA LEU A 162 -1.33 12.51 2.19
C LEU A 162 -2.18 13.45 1.35
N ASN A 163 -1.92 13.48 0.05
CA ASN A 163 -2.72 14.18 -0.95
C ASN A 163 -3.23 13.18 -1.98
N MET A 164 -4.53 13.22 -2.27
CA MET A 164 -5.16 12.36 -3.28
C MET A 164 -6.03 13.18 -4.21
N THR A 165 -5.96 12.87 -5.50
CA THR A 165 -6.83 13.42 -6.54
C THR A 165 -7.37 12.26 -7.33
N VAL A 166 -8.69 12.08 -7.28
CA VAL A 166 -9.39 11.06 -8.06
C VAL A 166 -10.31 11.74 -9.09
N PRO A 167 -10.50 11.15 -10.27
CA PRO A 167 -11.51 11.65 -11.20
C PRO A 167 -12.89 11.59 -10.54
N PRO A 168 -13.82 12.49 -10.89
CA PRO A 168 -15.21 12.30 -10.53
C PRO A 168 -15.69 10.94 -11.08
N PRO A 169 -16.61 10.25 -10.39
CA PRO A 169 -17.18 9.03 -10.92
C PRO A 169 -17.72 9.30 -12.33
N ALA A 170 -17.39 8.44 -13.29
CA ALA A 170 -18.00 8.50 -14.60
C ALA A 170 -19.52 8.49 -14.39
N ALA A 171 -20.24 9.48 -14.95
CA ALA A 171 -21.68 9.47 -14.93
C ALA A 171 -22.12 8.10 -15.45
N ALA A 172 -22.82 7.33 -14.61
CA ALA A 172 -23.35 6.05 -15.01
C ALA A 172 -24.20 6.31 -16.26
N ALA A 173 -23.81 5.74 -17.40
CA ALA A 173 -24.70 5.65 -18.54
C ALA A 173 -25.92 4.85 -18.06
N ASP A 174 -27.02 5.56 -17.88
CA ASP A 174 -28.38 5.09 -17.60
C ASP A 174 -28.48 3.77 -16.82
N ALA A 175 -28.28 3.85 -15.51
CA ALA A 175 -28.78 2.79 -14.62
C ALA A 175 -30.31 2.80 -14.67
N VAL A 176 -30.91 1.81 -15.33
CA VAL A 176 -32.33 1.46 -15.14
C VAL A 176 -32.56 1.28 -13.63
N PRO A 177 -33.48 2.01 -13.00
CA PRO A 177 -33.65 1.94 -11.55
C PRO A 177 -34.14 0.55 -11.15
N SER A 178 -33.30 -0.21 -10.46
CA SER A 178 -33.74 -1.35 -9.65
C SER A 178 -34.61 -0.84 -8.52
N PRO A 179 -35.73 -1.50 -8.18
CA PRO A 179 -36.54 -1.13 -7.01
C PRO A 179 -35.66 -1.16 -5.75
N ALA A 180 -35.78 -0.11 -4.93
CA ALA A 180 -34.95 0.14 -3.76
C ALA A 180 -35.00 -1.02 -2.77
N GLN A 181 -33.83 -1.57 -2.42
CA GLN A 181 -33.65 -2.41 -1.24
C GLN A 181 -33.17 -1.51 -0.09
N LEU A 182 -33.97 -1.39 0.97
CA LEU A 182 -33.60 -0.70 2.20
C LEU A 182 -32.51 -1.52 2.92
N VAL A 183 -31.29 -0.98 3.02
CA VAL A 183 -30.21 -1.59 3.82
C VAL A 183 -29.95 -0.71 5.04
N TRP A 184 -30.19 -1.25 6.23
CA TRP A 184 -29.82 -0.62 7.50
C TRP A 184 -28.33 -0.85 7.77
N GLN A 185 -27.51 0.19 7.70
CA GLN A 185 -26.12 0.16 8.18
C GLN A 185 -26.09 0.55 9.66
N LYS A 186 -25.83 -0.42 10.55
CA LYS A 186 -25.55 -0.16 11.96
C LYS A 186 -24.12 0.38 12.09
N VAL A 187 -23.98 1.69 12.26
CA VAL A 187 -22.69 2.32 12.61
C VAL A 187 -22.40 2.04 14.08
N LEU A 188 -21.48 1.12 14.36
CA LEU A 188 -20.93 0.95 15.71
C LEU A 188 -19.89 2.06 15.94
N ARG A 189 -20.28 3.08 16.70
CA ARG A 189 -19.33 4.05 17.26
C ARG A 189 -18.67 3.43 18.49
N SER A 190 -17.34 3.42 18.53
CA SER A 190 -16.59 3.09 19.75
C SER A 190 -16.93 4.08 20.88
N PRO A 191 -17.13 3.61 22.13
CA PRO A 191 -17.37 4.51 23.26
C PRO A 191 -16.12 5.34 23.60
N PRO A 192 -16.29 6.55 24.15
CA PRO A 192 -15.16 7.39 24.55
C PRO A 192 -14.40 6.78 25.74
N SER A 193 -13.07 6.90 25.70
CA SER A 193 -12.15 6.47 26.77
C SER A 193 -12.38 7.27 28.05
N THR A 194 -12.62 6.58 29.16
CA THR A 194 -12.59 7.15 30.52
C THR A 194 -11.15 7.45 30.95
N PRO A 195 -10.87 8.60 31.60
CA PRO A 195 -9.55 8.90 32.15
C PRO A 195 -9.26 8.05 33.40
N PRO A 196 -7.99 7.75 33.71
CA PRO A 196 -7.63 6.92 34.85
C PRO A 196 -7.89 7.65 36.17
N SER A 197 -8.63 6.99 37.07
CA SER A 197 -8.83 7.40 38.46
C SER A 197 -7.54 7.26 39.26
N ARG A 198 -7.15 8.33 39.95
CA ARG A 198 -6.13 8.30 41.01
C ARG A 198 -6.52 7.29 42.09
N ALA A 199 -5.66 6.32 42.36
CA ALA A 199 -5.68 5.57 43.61
C ALA A 199 -4.55 6.10 44.50
N ILE A 200 -4.95 6.66 45.62
CA ILE A 200 -4.15 6.88 46.82
C ILE A 200 -4.02 5.50 47.48
N TRP A 201 -2.80 5.03 47.71
CA TRP A 201 -2.24 4.51 48.97
C TRP A 201 -0.73 4.33 48.77
#